data_AF-A0A929XWD9-F1
#
_entry.id   AF-A0A929XWD9-F1
#
_cell.length_a   1.000
_cell.length_b   1.000
_cell.length_c   1.000
_cell.angle_alpha   90.00
_cell.angle_beta   90.00
_cell.angle_gamma   90.00
#
_symmetry.space_group_name_H-M   'P 1'
#
loop_
_entity.id
_entity.type
_entity.pdbx_description
1 polymer ?
#
loop_
_entity_poly.entity_id
_entity_poly.type
_entity_poly.pdbx_seq_one_letter_code
_entity_poly.pdbx_strand_id
1 'polypeptide(L)'
;MSDTLVIIPAFNEEKNIANVIERLTNTLNDVDYVIVNDGSIDATSKICKERGFNIIDLPVNLGLAGAFQTGMKYAYKHGYKYAVQFDGDGQHRPEYIPTMRKKCEECDIVIVSRFVTKKKPFSMRMLGSRLISLAIKLSTGVTIHDPTSGMRMYNEKLIAEFALRLNYAPEPDTVSYLIKQGMRVCEIQGEMDERVAGISYLTPINAMKYMFRMLTSIIIIQSFREKKKI
;
A
#
# COMPACT_ATOMS: atom_id res chain seq x y z
N MET A 1 23.14 5.15 -0.86
CA MET A 1 21.76 5.16 -1.37
C MET A 1 21.20 3.77 -1.13
N SER A 2 20.04 3.68 -0.47
CA SER A 2 19.42 2.38 -0.23
C SER A 2 18.87 1.79 -1.54
N ASP A 3 18.68 0.47 -1.58
CA ASP A 3 17.96 -0.18 -2.68
C ASP A 3 16.44 -0.14 -2.49
N THR A 4 15.97 0.34 -1.32
CA THR A 4 14.58 0.32 -0.90
C THR A 4 14.07 1.72 -0.62
N LEU A 5 12.95 2.08 -1.25
CA LEU A 5 12.21 3.32 -1.01
C LEU A 5 10.92 3.05 -0.25
N VAL A 6 10.68 3.78 0.83
CA VAL A 6 9.40 3.85 1.52
C VAL A 6 8.59 5.02 0.97
N ILE A 7 7.41 4.73 0.42
CA ILE A 7 6.48 5.72 -0.13
C ILE A 7 5.39 5.96 0.91
N ILE A 8 5.27 7.21 1.36
CA ILE A 8 4.28 7.64 2.36
C ILE A 8 3.29 8.61 1.72
N PRO A 9 2.13 8.14 1.22
CA PRO A 9 1.04 9.02 0.81
C PRO A 9 0.49 9.77 2.03
N ALA A 10 0.34 11.09 1.92
CA ALA A 10 -0.17 11.94 2.99
C ALA A 10 -1.26 12.88 2.47
N PHE A 11 -2.40 12.91 3.17
CA PHE A 11 -3.45 13.90 2.96
C PHE A 11 -4.06 14.30 4.30
N ASN A 12 -3.77 15.53 4.73
CA ASN A 12 -4.13 16.07 6.03
C ASN A 12 -3.61 15.23 7.22
N GLU A 13 -2.30 14.99 7.26
CA GLU A 13 -1.61 14.15 8.25
C GLU A 13 -0.74 14.98 9.21
N GLU A 14 -1.03 16.27 9.45
CA GLU A 14 -0.22 17.16 10.28
C GLU A 14 0.08 16.60 11.69
N LYS A 15 -0.81 15.76 12.21
CA LYS A 15 -0.71 15.16 13.55
C LYS A 15 0.16 13.90 13.59
N ASN A 16 0.30 13.20 12.47
CA ASN A 16 0.91 11.88 12.42
C ASN A 16 2.25 11.87 11.67
N ILE A 17 2.38 12.68 10.61
CA ILE A 17 3.47 12.55 9.63
C ILE A 17 4.86 12.64 10.27
N ALA A 18 5.05 13.54 11.24
CA ALA A 18 6.33 13.67 11.92
C ALA A 18 6.71 12.41 12.71
N ASN A 19 5.77 11.88 13.50
CA ASN A 19 5.99 10.67 14.28
C ASN A 19 6.22 9.44 13.39
N VAL A 20 5.52 9.35 12.25
CA VAL A 20 5.73 8.27 11.27
C VAL A 20 7.15 8.28 10.73
N ILE A 21 7.65 9.44 10.31
CA ILE A 21 8.99 9.57 9.74
C ILE A 21 10.06 9.35 10.82
N GLU A 22 9.91 9.95 12.01
CA GLU A 22 10.84 9.73 13.12
C GLU A 22 10.91 8.27 13.52
N ARG A 23 9.77 7.58 13.62
CA ARG A 23 9.73 6.14 13.91
C ARG A 23 10.45 5.35 12.82
N LEU A 24 10.21 5.67 11.54
CA LEU A 24 10.87 5.02 10.40
C LEU A 24 12.39 5.17 10.48
N THR A 25 12.89 6.40 10.62
CA THR A 25 14.33 6.70 10.62
C THR A 25 15.04 6.23 11.89
N ASN A 26 14.35 6.19 13.04
CA ASN A 26 14.93 5.64 14.27
C ASN A 26 15.00 4.11 14.26
N THR A 27 14.14 3.45 13.47
CA THR A 27 14.09 1.98 13.38
C THR A 27 15.03 1.45 12.31
N LEU A 28 15.13 2.14 11.17
CA LEU A 28 15.88 1.69 10.00
C LEU A 28 16.80 2.80 9.49
N ASN A 29 18.08 2.46 9.34
CA ASN A 29 19.09 3.35 8.76
C ASN A 29 19.43 3.00 7.31
N ASP A 30 18.87 1.91 6.78
CA ASP A 30 19.20 1.33 5.47
C ASP A 30 18.03 1.43 4.47
N VAL A 31 17.16 2.43 4.62
CA VAL A 31 16.03 2.72 3.72
C VAL A 31 15.97 4.21 3.40
N ASP A 32 15.62 4.52 2.16
CA ASP A 32 15.25 5.89 1.79
C ASP A 32 13.72 6.02 1.90
N TYR A 33 13.21 7.24 2.02
CA TYR A 33 11.77 7.49 2.04
C TYR A 33 11.39 8.72 1.22
N VAL A 34 10.14 8.78 0.79
CA VAL A 34 9.53 9.95 0.17
C VAL A 34 8.09 10.12 0.65
N ILE A 35 7.78 11.31 1.13
CA ILE A 35 6.41 11.71 1.46
C ILE A 35 5.78 12.25 0.18
N VAL A 36 4.62 11.72 -0.19
CA VAL A 36 3.83 12.27 -1.30
C VAL A 36 2.62 12.97 -0.72
N ASN A 37 2.71 14.29 -0.62
CA ASN A 37 1.61 15.12 -0.13
C ASN A 37 0.57 15.32 -1.24
N ASP A 38 -0.60 14.71 -1.07
CA ASP A 38 -1.70 14.67 -2.03
C ASP A 38 -2.62 15.90 -1.92
N GLY A 39 -2.01 17.10 -1.92
CA GLY A 39 -2.74 18.37 -1.85
C GLY A 39 -3.37 18.65 -0.49
N SER A 40 -2.68 18.34 0.62
CA SER A 40 -3.16 18.68 1.97
C SER A 40 -3.44 20.18 2.13
N ILE A 41 -4.50 20.50 2.87
CA ILE A 41 -4.90 21.88 3.22
C ILE A 41 -4.48 22.27 4.64
N ASP A 42 -3.98 21.32 5.41
CA ASP A 42 -3.49 21.49 6.78
C ASP A 42 -1.98 21.79 6.82
N ALA A 43 -1.34 21.70 7.99
CA ALA A 43 0.08 21.98 8.15
C ALA A 43 1.03 20.87 7.64
N THR A 44 0.55 19.79 7.02
CA THR A 44 1.38 18.62 6.62
C THR A 44 2.62 19.04 5.80
N SER A 45 2.44 19.80 4.71
CA SER A 45 3.55 20.24 3.85
C SER A 45 4.53 21.14 4.60
N LYS A 46 3.99 22.07 5.41
CA LYS A 46 4.78 23.00 6.22
C LYS A 46 5.69 22.26 7.20
N ILE A 47 5.12 21.31 7.96
CA ILE A 47 5.85 20.48 8.93
C ILE A 47 6.98 19.71 8.24
N CYS A 48 6.71 19.10 7.08
CA CYS A 48 7.72 18.34 6.34
C CYS A 48 8.88 19.24 5.88
N LYS A 49 8.57 20.44 5.35
CA LYS A 49 9.59 21.40 4.90
C LYS A 49 10.43 21.95 6.05
N GLU A 50 9.79 22.33 7.16
CA GLU A 50 10.48 22.86 8.35
C GLU A 50 11.42 21.83 8.98
N ARG A 51 11.05 20.54 8.94
CA ARG A 51 11.86 19.44 9.46
C ARG A 51 12.87 18.86 8.45
N GLY A 52 12.88 19.36 7.21
CA GLY A 52 13.77 18.87 6.17
C GLY A 52 13.47 17.45 5.70
N PHE A 53 12.23 16.99 5.82
CA PHE A 53 11.81 15.68 5.32
C PHE A 53 11.73 15.66 3.79
N ASN A 54 12.05 14.52 3.18
CA ASN A 54 11.92 14.34 1.74
C ASN A 54 10.44 14.29 1.33
N ILE A 55 9.97 15.31 0.62
CA ILE A 55 8.56 15.50 0.26
C ILE A 55 8.38 15.89 -1.21
N ILE A 56 7.31 15.39 -1.81
CA ILE A 56 6.75 15.83 -3.09
C ILE A 56 5.36 16.36 -2.84
N ASP A 57 5.14 17.65 -3.10
CA ASP A 57 3.81 18.26 -3.08
C ASP A 57 3.12 18.09 -4.44
N LEU A 58 1.98 17.40 -4.45
CA LEU A 58 1.10 17.36 -5.61
C LEU A 58 0.30 18.66 -5.70
N PRO A 59 0.12 19.23 -6.91
CA PRO A 59 -0.56 20.51 -7.08
C PRO A 59 -2.06 20.45 -6.80
N VAL A 60 -2.65 19.25 -6.88
CA VAL A 60 -4.05 18.96 -6.58
C VAL A 60 -4.15 17.57 -5.95
N ASN A 61 -5.24 17.31 -5.22
CA ASN A 61 -5.53 15.98 -4.71
C ASN A 61 -5.86 15.02 -5.87
N LEU A 62 -5.03 14.00 -6.06
CA LEU A 62 -5.19 12.93 -7.06
C LEU A 62 -5.73 11.63 -6.43
N GLY A 63 -5.88 11.59 -5.11
CA GLY A 63 -6.21 10.42 -4.34
C GLY A 63 -5.02 9.47 -4.16
N LEU A 64 -5.23 8.44 -3.34
CA LEU A 64 -4.21 7.44 -3.00
C LEU A 64 -3.52 6.82 -4.23
N ALA A 65 -4.25 6.58 -5.32
CA ALA A 65 -3.69 6.03 -6.55
C ALA A 65 -2.65 6.97 -7.19
N GLY A 66 -2.96 8.27 -7.30
CA GLY A 66 -2.05 9.25 -7.88
C GLY A 66 -0.86 9.55 -6.97
N ALA A 67 -1.08 9.60 -5.66
CA ALA A 67 -0.01 9.75 -4.67
C ALA A 67 0.94 8.55 -4.71
N PHE A 68 0.41 7.33 -4.70
CA PHE A 68 1.20 6.12 -4.79
C PHE A 68 1.95 6.02 -6.12
N GLN A 69 1.30 6.31 -7.26
CA GLN A 69 1.97 6.32 -8.56
C GLN A 69 3.12 7.34 -8.60
N THR A 70 2.96 8.51 -7.98
CA THR A 70 4.03 9.52 -7.90
C THR A 70 5.24 8.97 -7.14
N GLY A 71 5.01 8.27 -6.02
CA GLY A 71 6.08 7.57 -5.31
C GLY A 71 6.74 6.48 -6.16
N MET A 72 5.97 5.70 -6.92
CA MET A 72 6.52 4.68 -7.83
C MET A 72 7.34 5.30 -8.97
N LYS A 73 6.91 6.45 -9.53
CA LYS A 73 7.69 7.21 -10.52
C LYS A 73 9.00 7.74 -9.93
N TYR A 74 8.97 8.21 -8.69
CA TYR A 74 10.17 8.59 -7.97
C TYR A 74 11.10 7.38 -7.79
N ALA A 75 10.57 6.24 -7.35
CA ALA A 75 11.31 5.00 -7.18
C ALA A 75 12.00 4.56 -8.49
N TYR A 76 11.24 4.56 -9.58
CA TYR A 76 11.74 4.19 -10.91
C TYR A 76 12.83 5.13 -11.40
N LYS A 77 12.63 6.46 -11.28
CA LYS A 77 13.60 7.47 -11.74
C LYS A 77 14.95 7.38 -11.02
N HIS A 78 14.96 6.93 -9.77
CA HIS A 78 16.18 6.80 -8.97
C HIS A 78 16.75 5.37 -8.95
N GLY A 79 16.14 4.42 -9.67
CA GLY A 79 16.67 3.05 -9.79
C GLY A 79 16.55 2.22 -8.50
N TYR A 80 15.51 2.43 -7.70
CA TYR A 80 15.25 1.60 -6.52
C TYR A 80 14.81 0.19 -6.94
N LYS A 81 15.29 -0.82 -6.20
CA LYS A 81 14.93 -2.23 -6.41
C LYS A 81 13.64 -2.61 -5.71
N TYR A 82 13.32 -1.94 -4.61
CA TYR A 82 12.14 -2.22 -3.80
C TYR A 82 11.41 -0.92 -3.45
N ALA A 83 10.09 -0.96 -3.49
CA ALA A 83 9.24 0.13 -3.06
C ALA A 83 8.21 -0.38 -2.06
N VAL A 84 8.06 0.32 -0.94
CA VAL A 84 7.13 -0.04 0.14
C VAL A 84 6.02 1.00 0.19
N GLN A 85 4.77 0.56 0.08
CA GLN A 85 3.61 1.35 0.45
C GLN A 85 3.52 1.39 1.98
N PHE A 86 3.55 2.60 2.55
CA PHE A 86 3.52 2.81 3.99
C PHE A 86 2.55 3.93 4.35
N ASP A 87 1.44 3.61 5.00
CA ASP A 87 0.42 4.58 5.38
C ASP A 87 0.93 5.62 6.40
N GLY A 88 0.48 6.87 6.25
CA GLY A 88 0.86 8.00 7.10
C GLY A 88 0.18 8.05 8.48
N ASP A 89 -0.63 7.04 8.84
CA ASP A 89 -1.47 7.04 10.05
C ASP A 89 -0.82 6.36 11.28
N GLY A 90 0.41 5.87 11.13
CA GLY A 90 1.22 5.27 12.20
C GLY A 90 0.90 3.81 12.52
N GLN A 91 -0.02 3.15 11.81
CA GLN A 91 -0.39 1.76 12.10
C GLN A 91 0.66 0.74 11.65
N HIS A 92 1.47 1.10 10.65
CA HIS A 92 2.49 0.22 10.10
C HIS A 92 3.80 0.29 10.87
N ARG A 93 4.48 -0.86 10.92
CA ARG A 93 5.70 -1.08 11.70
C ARG A 93 6.90 -1.20 10.75
N PRO A 94 7.86 -0.26 10.74
CA PRO A 94 9.04 -0.31 9.88
C PRO A 94 9.85 -1.60 10.01
N GLU A 95 9.83 -2.25 11.18
CA GLU A 95 10.55 -3.49 11.51
C GLU A 95 10.29 -4.64 10.53
N TYR A 96 9.16 -4.62 9.81
CA TYR A 96 8.86 -5.65 8.82
C TYR A 96 9.57 -5.45 7.48
N ILE A 97 10.05 -4.25 7.15
CA ILE A 97 10.64 -3.93 5.84
C ILE A 97 11.82 -4.85 5.50
N PRO A 98 12.79 -5.15 6.39
CA PRO A 98 13.87 -6.10 6.08
C PRO A 98 13.36 -7.51 5.74
N THR A 99 12.33 -7.98 6.44
CA THR A 99 11.72 -9.30 6.19
C THR A 99 10.97 -9.30 4.86
N MET A 100 10.29 -8.20 4.54
CA MET A 100 9.64 -8.03 3.23
C MET A 100 10.67 -8.04 2.11
N ARG A 101 11.80 -7.32 2.25
CA ARG A 101 12.88 -7.27 1.27
C ARG A 101 13.38 -8.67 0.93
N LYS A 102 13.72 -9.45 1.97
CA LYS A 102 14.13 -10.85 1.82
C LYS A 102 13.08 -11.70 1.11
N LYS A 103 11.79 -11.55 1.46
CA LYS A 103 10.72 -12.34 0.84
C LYS A 103 10.46 -11.92 -0.62
N CYS A 104 10.74 -10.67 -0.96
CA CYS A 104 10.58 -10.11 -2.30
C CYS A 104 11.65 -10.61 -3.30
N GLU A 105 12.65 -11.38 -2.85
CA GLU A 105 13.53 -12.15 -3.72
C GLU A 105 12.80 -13.35 -4.35
N GLU A 106 11.77 -13.87 -3.68
CA GLU A 106 11.01 -15.06 -4.09
C GLU A 106 9.67 -14.70 -4.77
N CYS A 107 9.23 -13.44 -4.71
CA CYS A 107 7.93 -13.01 -5.22
C CYS A 107 7.95 -11.54 -5.66
N ASP A 108 6.91 -11.12 -6.37
CA ASP A 108 6.83 -9.78 -6.92
C ASP A 108 6.16 -8.78 -5.96
N ILE A 109 5.27 -9.28 -5.10
CA ILE A 109 4.58 -8.50 -4.07
C ILE A 109 4.66 -9.22 -2.73
N VAL A 110 5.06 -8.50 -1.69
CA VAL A 110 4.99 -8.98 -0.30
C VAL A 110 3.98 -8.14 0.48
N ILE A 111 3.03 -8.80 1.14
CA ILE A 111 2.03 -8.16 1.99
C ILE A 111 2.33 -8.48 3.45
N VAL A 112 2.38 -7.46 4.32
CA VAL A 112 2.36 -7.69 5.77
C VAL A 112 0.93 -7.98 6.18
N SER A 113 0.67 -9.22 6.57
CA SER A 113 -0.66 -9.74 6.80
C SER A 113 -0.86 -10.03 8.27
N ARG A 114 -1.98 -9.56 8.82
CA ARG A 114 -2.33 -9.80 10.23
C ARG A 114 -2.72 -11.26 10.51
N PHE A 115 -3.01 -12.04 9.47
CA PHE A 115 -3.79 -13.28 9.60
C PHE A 115 -3.16 -14.49 8.92
N VAL A 116 -1.84 -14.49 8.73
CA VAL A 116 -1.12 -15.66 8.18
C VAL A 116 -1.11 -16.80 9.20
N THR A 117 -0.68 -16.51 10.43
CA THR A 117 -0.61 -17.47 11.53
C THR A 117 -1.70 -17.26 12.58
N LYS A 118 -2.34 -16.09 12.59
CA LYS A 118 -3.41 -15.73 13.52
C LYS A 118 -4.79 -15.86 12.87
N LYS A 119 -5.79 -16.28 13.67
CA LYS A 119 -7.18 -16.36 13.20
C LYS A 119 -7.78 -14.96 13.03
N LYS A 120 -8.47 -14.74 11.91
CA LYS A 120 -9.31 -13.53 11.73
C LYS A 120 -10.42 -13.51 12.78
N PRO A 121 -10.64 -12.39 13.50
CA PRO A 121 -11.78 -12.28 14.39
C PRO A 121 -13.11 -12.29 13.65
N PHE A 122 -14.20 -12.55 14.37
CA PHE A 122 -15.57 -12.45 13.85
C PHE A 122 -16.08 -11.03 14.05
N SER A 123 -16.03 -10.23 12.99
CA SER A 123 -16.58 -8.87 12.95
C SER A 123 -17.02 -8.52 11.54
N MET A 124 -17.91 -7.52 11.38
CA MET A 124 -18.38 -7.06 10.07
C MET A 124 -17.23 -6.65 9.15
N ARG A 125 -16.22 -5.96 9.70
CA ARG A 125 -15.00 -5.59 8.96
C ARG A 125 -14.25 -6.82 8.45
N MET A 126 -14.14 -7.86 9.28
CA MET A 126 -13.47 -9.10 8.89
C MET A 126 -14.31 -10.00 7.98
N LEU A 127 -15.64 -9.89 8.01
CA LEU A 127 -16.50 -10.51 7.01
C LEU A 127 -16.23 -9.92 5.63
N GLY A 128 -16.16 -8.58 5.52
CA GLY A 128 -15.76 -7.91 4.27
C GLY A 128 -14.39 -8.38 3.77
N SER A 129 -13.39 -8.41 4.65
CA SER A 129 -12.05 -8.94 4.32
C SER A 129 -12.10 -10.39 3.81
N ARG A 130 -12.90 -11.27 4.44
CA ARG A 130 -13.10 -12.67 3.99
C ARG A 130 -13.76 -12.75 2.62
N LEU A 131 -14.77 -11.92 2.34
CA LEU A 131 -15.43 -11.88 1.03
C LEU A 131 -14.46 -11.46 -0.08
N ILE A 132 -13.64 -10.43 0.16
CA ILE A 132 -12.59 -10.03 -0.78
C ILE A 132 -11.57 -11.17 -0.98
N SER A 133 -11.14 -11.81 0.11
CA SER A 133 -10.21 -12.95 0.04
C SER A 133 -10.78 -14.09 -0.82
N LEU A 134 -12.06 -14.41 -0.64
CA LEU A 134 -12.76 -15.43 -1.42
C LEU A 134 -12.88 -15.03 -2.89
N ALA A 135 -13.24 -13.78 -3.18
CA ALA A 135 -13.32 -13.28 -4.55
C ALA A 135 -11.98 -13.38 -5.27
N ILE A 136 -10.87 -13.01 -4.61
CA ILE A 136 -9.52 -13.16 -5.16
C ILE A 136 -9.22 -14.64 -5.42
N LYS A 137 -9.53 -15.53 -4.47
CA LYS A 137 -9.31 -16.98 -4.64
C LYS A 137 -10.09 -17.56 -5.82
N LEU A 138 -11.37 -17.19 -5.97
CA LEU A 138 -12.20 -17.64 -7.09
C LEU A 138 -11.68 -17.10 -8.43
N SER A 139 -11.21 -15.86 -8.44
CA SER A 139 -10.79 -15.15 -9.65
C SER A 139 -9.38 -15.54 -10.11
N THR A 140 -8.50 -15.92 -9.18
CA THR A 140 -7.05 -16.10 -9.43
C THR A 140 -6.49 -17.46 -9.03
N GLY A 141 -7.21 -18.25 -8.23
CA GLY A 141 -6.72 -19.48 -7.62
C GLY A 141 -5.83 -19.27 -6.37
N VAL A 142 -5.37 -18.04 -6.11
CA VAL A 142 -4.47 -17.72 -4.99
C VAL A 142 -5.25 -17.27 -3.76
N THR A 143 -4.85 -17.77 -2.59
CA THR A 143 -5.44 -17.33 -1.31
C THR A 143 -4.59 -16.23 -0.70
N ILE A 144 -5.20 -15.06 -0.45
CA ILE A 144 -4.60 -13.96 0.32
C ILE A 144 -5.35 -13.85 1.64
N HIS A 145 -4.62 -13.94 2.75
CA HIS A 145 -5.17 -13.88 4.09
C HIS A 145 -5.49 -12.46 4.52
N ASP A 146 -4.77 -11.41 4.09
CA ASP A 146 -5.13 -10.02 4.41
C ASP A 146 -5.13 -9.12 3.18
N PRO A 147 -6.13 -9.26 2.29
CA PRO A 147 -6.17 -8.48 1.06
C PRO A 147 -6.33 -6.98 1.33
N THR A 148 -6.81 -6.62 2.51
CA THR A 148 -7.08 -5.25 2.97
C THR A 148 -5.87 -4.58 3.64
N SER A 149 -4.73 -5.26 3.76
CA SER A 149 -3.52 -4.64 4.33
C SER A 149 -2.96 -3.57 3.38
N GLY A 150 -2.63 -2.41 3.95
CA GLY A 150 -2.00 -1.28 3.26
C GLY A 150 -0.47 -1.36 3.21
N MET A 151 0.15 -2.24 4.00
CA MET A 151 1.61 -2.40 4.00
C MET A 151 2.05 -3.46 3.00
N ARG A 152 2.56 -2.99 1.86
CA ARG A 152 2.94 -3.84 0.71
C ARG A 152 4.29 -3.42 0.14
N MET A 153 5.10 -4.39 -0.26
CA MET A 153 6.36 -4.16 -0.96
C MET A 153 6.25 -4.70 -2.39
N TYR A 154 6.86 -3.97 -3.30
CA TYR A 154 6.90 -4.26 -4.74
C TYR A 154 8.35 -4.32 -5.21
N ASN A 155 8.67 -5.28 -6.06
CA ASN A 155 9.99 -5.38 -6.70
C ASN A 155 10.17 -4.38 -7.86
N GLU A 156 11.40 -4.30 -8.37
CA GLU A 156 11.82 -3.42 -9.47
C GLU A 156 10.91 -3.53 -10.71
N LYS A 157 10.50 -4.76 -11.06
CA LYS A 157 9.60 -5.01 -12.19
C LYS A 157 8.25 -4.30 -11.99
N LEU A 158 7.67 -4.43 -10.81
CA LEU A 158 6.40 -3.77 -10.51
C LEU A 158 6.58 -2.27 -10.33
N ILE A 159 7.68 -1.79 -9.77
CA ILE A 159 8.01 -0.36 -9.74
C ILE A 159 7.92 0.23 -11.16
N ALA A 160 8.57 -0.40 -12.13
CA ALA A 160 8.51 0.03 -13.53
C ALA A 160 7.07 -0.04 -14.09
N GLU A 161 6.32 -1.10 -13.80
CA GLU A 161 4.92 -1.23 -14.23
C GLU A 161 4.04 -0.09 -13.71
N PHE A 162 4.08 0.19 -12.41
CA PHE A 162 3.28 1.25 -11.79
C PHE A 162 3.72 2.65 -12.25
N ALA A 163 5.03 2.85 -12.47
CA ALA A 163 5.59 4.14 -12.89
C ALA A 163 5.24 4.48 -14.35
N LEU A 164 5.33 3.49 -15.25
CA LEU A 164 5.22 3.69 -16.70
C LEU A 164 3.82 3.43 -17.24
N ARG A 165 3.00 2.62 -16.56
CA ARG A 165 1.65 2.24 -17.02
C ARG A 165 0.55 2.89 -16.18
N LEU A 166 -0.67 2.39 -16.35
CA LEU A 166 -1.92 2.98 -15.84
C LEU A 166 -1.89 3.26 -14.33
N ASN A 167 -2.71 4.23 -13.90
CA ASN A 167 -2.95 4.55 -12.50
C ASN A 167 -3.68 3.40 -11.79
N TYR A 168 -2.93 2.45 -11.26
CA TYR A 168 -3.45 1.40 -10.39
C TYR A 168 -3.51 1.93 -8.95
N ALA A 169 -4.70 1.98 -8.36
CA ALA A 169 -4.79 2.17 -6.92
C ALA A 169 -4.13 0.97 -6.22
N PRO A 170 -3.38 1.15 -5.12
CA PRO A 170 -2.86 0.03 -4.35
C PRO A 170 -3.97 -0.63 -3.51
N GLU A 171 -4.98 -1.17 -4.20
CA GLU A 171 -6.19 -1.78 -3.65
C GLU A 171 -6.20 -3.30 -3.91
N PRO A 172 -7.05 -4.07 -3.18
CA PRO A 172 -7.13 -5.53 -3.35
C PRO A 172 -7.39 -5.99 -4.79
N ASP A 173 -8.11 -5.20 -5.58
CA ASP A 173 -8.44 -5.51 -6.96
C ASP A 173 -7.22 -5.42 -7.89
N THR A 174 -6.33 -4.47 -7.67
CA THR A 174 -5.02 -4.40 -8.33
C THR A 174 -4.19 -5.63 -8.02
N VAL A 175 -4.18 -6.11 -6.77
CA VAL A 175 -3.47 -7.36 -6.43
C VAL A 175 -4.05 -8.55 -7.20
N SER A 176 -5.38 -8.65 -7.27
CA SER A 176 -6.06 -9.69 -8.07
C SER A 176 -5.69 -9.62 -9.56
N TYR A 177 -5.65 -8.41 -10.12
CA TYR A 177 -5.25 -8.18 -11.50
C TYR A 177 -3.80 -8.60 -11.75
N LEU A 178 -2.87 -8.22 -10.87
CA LEU A 178 -1.45 -8.54 -11.00
C LEU A 178 -1.20 -10.06 -10.91
N ILE A 179 -1.90 -10.77 -10.02
CA ILE A 179 -1.83 -12.25 -9.97
C ILE A 179 -2.28 -12.85 -11.31
N LYS A 180 -3.34 -12.32 -11.93
CA LYS A 180 -3.77 -12.76 -13.26
C LYS A 180 -2.78 -12.45 -14.38
N GLN A 181 -1.91 -11.45 -14.20
CA GLN A 181 -0.77 -11.18 -15.09
C GLN A 181 0.44 -12.08 -14.80
N GLY A 182 0.33 -13.02 -13.85
CA GLY A 182 1.39 -13.97 -13.50
C GLY A 182 2.32 -13.49 -12.40
N MET A 183 2.01 -12.40 -11.70
CA MET A 183 2.81 -11.92 -10.57
C MET A 183 2.62 -12.83 -9.36
N ARG A 184 3.71 -13.14 -8.67
CA ARG A 184 3.71 -13.93 -7.44
C ARG A 184 3.50 -13.02 -6.24
N VAL A 185 2.56 -13.39 -5.38
CA VAL A 185 2.26 -12.65 -4.15
C VAL A 185 2.57 -13.55 -2.96
N CYS A 186 3.30 -13.02 -1.98
CA CYS A 186 3.53 -13.67 -0.70
C CYS A 186 3.01 -12.82 0.46
N GLU A 187 2.74 -13.49 1.58
CA GLU A 187 2.38 -12.84 2.83
C GLU A 187 3.40 -13.18 3.90
N ILE A 188 3.74 -12.19 4.72
CA ILE A 188 4.45 -12.39 5.98
C ILE A 188 3.52 -12.05 7.14
N GLN A 189 3.65 -12.75 8.26
CA GLN A 189 2.89 -12.40 9.44
C GLN A 189 3.39 -11.06 10.01
N GLY A 190 2.47 -10.16 10.31
CA GLY A 190 2.77 -8.95 11.06
C GLY A 190 1.66 -8.54 12.00
N GLU A 191 1.95 -7.51 12.79
CA GLU A 191 1.04 -6.84 13.71
C GLU A 191 0.87 -5.39 13.26
N MET A 192 -0.33 -4.85 13.42
CA MET A 192 -0.63 -3.45 13.13
C MET A 192 -0.96 -2.76 14.44
N ASP A 193 -0.40 -1.57 14.62
CA ASP A 193 -0.66 -0.75 15.80
C ASP A 193 -2.05 -0.08 15.67
N GLU A 194 -2.57 0.38 16.80
CA GLU A 194 -3.75 1.23 16.79
C GLU A 194 -3.42 2.59 16.17
N ARG A 195 -4.38 3.15 15.44
CA ARG A 195 -4.22 4.46 14.81
C ARG A 195 -4.06 5.53 15.90
N VAL A 196 -3.01 6.33 15.81
CA VAL A 196 -2.67 7.34 16.84
C VAL A 196 -3.62 8.54 16.78
N ALA A 197 -4.02 8.98 15.59
CA ALA A 197 -5.00 10.06 15.42
C ALA A 197 -5.76 9.97 14.08
N GLY A 198 -6.97 10.56 14.03
CA GLY A 198 -7.77 10.73 12.81
C GLY A 198 -9.09 9.95 12.81
N ILE A 199 -10.13 10.54 12.21
CA ILE A 199 -11.46 9.91 12.08
C ILE A 199 -11.42 8.95 10.89
N SER A 200 -11.84 7.70 11.06
CA SER A 200 -12.02 6.78 9.93
C SER A 200 -13.18 7.28 9.06
N TYR A 201 -12.90 7.70 7.82
CA TYR A 201 -13.89 8.18 6.83
C TYR A 201 -14.92 7.10 6.38
N LEU A 202 -14.88 5.89 6.96
CA LEU A 202 -15.76 4.77 6.63
C LEU A 202 -17.06 4.84 7.43
N THR A 203 -18.03 5.58 6.91
CA THR A 203 -19.44 5.38 7.30
C THR A 203 -19.92 3.99 6.80
N PRO A 204 -20.90 3.34 7.44
CA PRO A 204 -21.39 2.02 7.02
C PRO A 204 -21.85 1.97 5.55
N ILE A 205 -22.44 3.05 5.04
CA ILE A 205 -22.88 3.18 3.64
C ILE A 205 -21.67 3.23 2.69
N ASN A 206 -20.64 4.00 3.04
CA ASN A 206 -19.42 4.08 2.24
C ASN A 206 -18.68 2.74 2.23
N ALA A 207 -18.67 2.02 3.35
CA ALA A 207 -18.12 0.67 3.42
C ALA A 207 -18.86 -0.32 2.52
N MET A 208 -20.20 -0.26 2.46
CA MET A 208 -21.00 -1.12 1.57
C MET A 208 -20.74 -0.80 0.09
N LYS A 209 -20.72 0.49 -0.29
CA LYS A 209 -20.37 0.93 -1.65
C LYS A 209 -18.96 0.47 -2.05
N TYR A 210 -17.99 0.61 -1.15
CA TYR A 210 -16.62 0.13 -1.34
C TYR A 210 -16.60 -1.38 -1.60
N MET A 211 -17.29 -2.16 -0.77
CA MET A 211 -17.37 -3.62 -0.92
C MET A 211 -17.98 -4.02 -2.26
N PHE A 212 -19.08 -3.40 -2.67
CA PHE A 212 -19.70 -3.67 -3.96
C PHE A 212 -18.75 -3.36 -5.12
N ARG A 213 -18.07 -2.19 -5.09
CA ARG A 213 -17.08 -1.79 -6.09
C ARG A 213 -15.93 -2.78 -6.18
N MET A 214 -15.37 -3.19 -5.05
CA MET A 214 -14.24 -4.14 -4.99
C MET A 214 -14.61 -5.53 -5.51
N LEU A 215 -15.75 -6.08 -5.08
CA LEU A 215 -16.20 -7.39 -5.54
C LEU A 215 -16.51 -7.39 -7.04
N THR A 216 -17.20 -6.35 -7.52
CA THR A 216 -17.49 -6.16 -8.95
C THR A 216 -16.20 -6.01 -9.76
N SER A 217 -15.23 -5.24 -9.28
CA SER A 217 -13.91 -5.09 -9.92
C SER A 217 -13.19 -6.43 -10.02
N ILE A 218 -13.03 -7.15 -8.90
CA ILE A 218 -12.28 -8.41 -8.83
C ILE A 218 -12.91 -9.53 -9.68
N ILE A 219 -14.24 -9.67 -9.61
CA ILE A 219 -14.96 -10.79 -10.23
C ILE A 219 -15.24 -10.50 -11.71
N ILE A 220 -15.63 -9.27 -12.04
CA ILE A 220 -16.10 -8.92 -13.39
C ILE A 220 -14.98 -8.18 -14.13
N ILE A 221 -14.64 -6.96 -13.72
CA ILE A 221 -13.77 -6.07 -14.52
C ILE A 221 -12.39 -6.70 -14.75
N GLN A 222 -11.73 -7.13 -13.69
CA GLN A 222 -10.39 -7.72 -13.78
C GLN A 222 -10.41 -9.13 -14.39
N SER A 223 -11.58 -9.76 -14.57
CA SER A 223 -11.72 -11.02 -15.31
C SER A 223 -11.81 -10.83 -16.81
N PHE A 224 -12.38 -9.70 -17.26
CA PHE A 224 -12.50 -9.37 -18.68
C PHE A 224 -11.39 -8.46 -19.19
N ARG A 225 -10.61 -7.83 -18.30
CA ARG A 225 -9.47 -7.00 -18.69
C ARG A 225 -8.40 -7.85 -19.37
N GLU A 226 -7.97 -7.42 -20.55
CA GLU A 226 -6.95 -8.14 -21.34
C GLU A 226 -5.70 -8.45 -20.52
N LYS A 227 -5.23 -9.68 -20.65
CA LYS A 227 -3.95 -10.10 -20.07
C LYS A 227 -2.82 -9.51 -20.90
N LYS A 228 -2.12 -8.53 -20.35
CA LYS A 228 -0.86 -8.02 -20.90
C LYS A 228 0.25 -8.59 -20.03
N LYS A 229 1.04 -9.52 -20.59
CA LYS A 229 2.20 -10.06 -19.88
C LYS A 229 3.13 -8.89 -19.50
N ILE A 230 3.38 -8.76 -18.19
CA ILE A 230 4.34 -7.83 -17.59
C ILE A 230 5.69 -8.54 -17.55
#